data_AF-A0A4Q3KX18-F1
#
_entry.id   AF-A0A4Q3KX18-F1
#
_cell.length_a   1.000
_cell.length_b   1.000
_cell.length_c   1.000
_cell.angle_alpha   90.00
_cell.angle_beta   90.00
_cell.angle_gamma   90.00
#
_symmetry.space_group_name_H-M   'P 1'
#
loop_
_entity.id
_entity.type
_entity.pdbx_description
1 polymer ?
#
loop_
_entity_poly.entity_id
_entity_poly.type
_entity_poly.pdbx_seq_one_letter_code
_entity_poly.pdbx_strand_id
1 'polypeptide(L)'
;MMALLAWCSWLCLGAAVSQDLAQGTIDWSARLVCVRGEAPPDWAEPNRAAGRQLVEEAAHHDAQARLVALLGAMPLRPSQTLGAALVGHQDRLAALARDMRVDETRYFSDGGVMVRAHLDFAAASLLHSTAAVPGPQPQSKQTPAGLVIISAAKLALTPCLQPRVFAAGTAETAEAASLIPGVTAS
;
A
#
# COMPACT_ATOMS: atom_id res chain seq x y z
N MET A 1 6.49 -56.04 -0.01
CA MET A 1 7.61 -55.19 -0.46
C MET A 1 7.18 -54.50 -1.75
N MET A 2 6.65 -53.27 -1.67
CA MET A 2 6.41 -52.41 -2.83
C MET A 2 6.16 -50.98 -2.31
N ALA A 3 7.18 -50.14 -2.48
CA ALA A 3 7.16 -48.73 -2.11
C ALA A 3 6.53 -47.92 -3.25
N LEU A 4 5.41 -47.25 -2.98
CA LEU A 4 4.84 -46.24 -3.86
C LEU A 4 5.46 -44.90 -3.50
N LEU A 5 6.33 -44.42 -4.40
CA LEU A 5 6.95 -43.11 -4.39
C LEU A 5 5.87 -42.02 -4.47
N ALA A 6 5.56 -41.41 -3.32
CA ALA A 6 4.80 -40.18 -3.25
C ALA A 6 5.65 -39.05 -3.85
N TRP A 7 5.40 -38.74 -5.12
CA TRP A 7 5.98 -37.60 -5.82
C TRP A 7 5.39 -36.32 -5.23
N CYS A 8 6.11 -35.71 -4.28
CA CYS A 8 5.87 -34.35 -3.83
C CYS A 8 6.02 -33.39 -5.01
N SER A 9 4.92 -33.07 -5.68
CA SER A 9 4.81 -31.86 -6.49
C SER A 9 4.67 -30.67 -5.54
N TRP A 10 5.79 -30.24 -4.95
CA TRP A 10 5.91 -28.90 -4.40
C TRP A 10 5.96 -27.92 -5.58
N LEU A 11 4.78 -27.55 -6.06
CA LEU A 11 4.61 -26.26 -6.72
C LEU A 11 4.92 -25.19 -5.67
N CYS A 12 6.05 -24.51 -5.85
CA CYS A 12 6.36 -23.25 -5.19
C CYS A 12 5.33 -22.20 -5.61
N LEU A 13 4.14 -22.23 -4.99
CA LEU A 13 3.21 -21.12 -5.00
C LEU A 13 3.90 -20.00 -4.23
N GLY A 14 4.45 -19.01 -4.96
CA GLY A 14 4.82 -17.75 -4.35
C GLY A 14 3.56 -17.20 -3.69
N ALA A 15 3.53 -17.18 -2.36
CA ALA A 15 2.42 -16.62 -1.62
C ALA A 15 2.28 -15.15 -2.05
N ALA A 16 1.19 -14.83 -2.76
CA ALA A 16 0.82 -13.44 -2.98
C ALA A 16 0.73 -12.78 -1.61
N VAL A 17 1.59 -11.81 -1.35
CA VAL A 17 1.60 -11.08 -0.09
C VAL A 17 0.44 -10.10 -0.16
N SER A 18 -0.74 -10.59 0.23
CA SER A 18 -1.96 -9.79 0.32
C SER A 18 -2.23 -9.48 1.79
N GLN A 19 -2.61 -8.23 2.06
CA GLN A 19 -2.96 -7.77 3.39
C GLN A 19 -4.39 -7.24 3.39
N ASP A 20 -5.28 -7.90 4.15
CA ASP A 20 -6.65 -7.45 4.35
C ASP A 20 -6.71 -6.43 5.50
N LEU A 21 -7.39 -5.32 5.23
CA LEU A 21 -7.64 -4.21 6.15
C LEU A 21 -9.14 -3.91 6.17
N ALA A 22 -9.60 -3.19 7.18
CA ALA A 22 -11.04 -2.91 7.34
C ALA A 22 -11.66 -2.19 6.12
N GLN A 23 -10.86 -1.40 5.41
CA GLN A 23 -11.28 -0.58 4.28
C GLN A 23 -11.09 -1.27 2.92
N GLY A 24 -10.38 -2.40 2.86
CA GLY A 24 -10.04 -3.09 1.62
C GLY A 24 -8.79 -3.95 1.72
N THR A 25 -8.24 -4.34 0.58
CA THR A 25 -7.12 -5.29 0.49
C THR A 25 -5.94 -4.66 -0.24
N ILE A 26 -4.72 -4.90 0.23
CA ILE A 26 -3.48 -4.47 -0.42
C ILE A 26 -2.74 -5.71 -0.94
N ASP A 27 -2.59 -5.81 -2.25
CA ASP A 27 -1.73 -6.78 -2.90
C ASP A 27 -0.36 -6.15 -3.16
N TRP A 28 0.62 -6.53 -2.34
CA TRP A 28 1.98 -6.01 -2.41
C TRP A 28 2.75 -6.55 -3.61
N SER A 29 2.35 -7.71 -4.12
CA SER A 29 3.00 -8.34 -5.26
C SER A 29 2.55 -7.72 -6.58
N ALA A 30 1.25 -7.47 -6.72
CA ALA A 30 0.66 -6.81 -7.88
C ALA A 30 0.74 -5.27 -7.81
N ARG A 31 1.08 -4.72 -6.65
CA ARG A 31 1.06 -3.27 -6.34
C ARG A 31 -0.33 -2.66 -6.46
N LEU A 32 -1.35 -3.41 -6.06
CA LEU A 32 -2.74 -2.99 -6.15
C LEU A 32 -3.34 -2.77 -4.76
N VAL A 33 -4.07 -1.68 -4.60
CA VAL A 33 -5.01 -1.49 -3.49
C VAL A 33 -6.42 -1.69 -4.03
N CYS A 34 -7.18 -2.60 -3.44
CA CYS A 34 -8.56 -2.88 -3.80
C CYS A 34 -9.50 -2.39 -2.71
N VAL A 35 -10.57 -1.70 -3.10
CA VAL A 35 -11.61 -1.21 -2.20
C VAL A 35 -13.00 -1.53 -2.73
N ARG A 36 -13.98 -1.47 -1.84
CA ARG A 36 -15.40 -1.66 -2.14
C ARG A 36 -16.17 -0.47 -1.59
N GLY A 37 -16.76 0.32 -2.49
CA GLY A 37 -17.70 1.39 -2.15
C GLY A 37 -19.14 0.90 -2.26
N GLU A 38 -19.99 1.34 -1.36
CA GLU A 38 -21.41 0.97 -1.34
C GLU A 38 -22.28 2.21 -1.12
N ALA A 39 -23.41 2.26 -1.83
CA ALA A 39 -24.43 3.27 -1.62
C ALA A 39 -25.83 2.64 -1.55
N PRO A 40 -26.66 3.06 -0.57
CA PRO A 40 -28.02 2.60 -0.46
C PRO A 40 -28.89 3.18 -1.59
N PRO A 41 -30.05 2.55 -1.89
CA PRO A 41 -31.03 3.10 -2.81
C PRO A 41 -31.53 4.48 -2.36
N ASP A 42 -31.70 5.39 -3.32
CA ASP A 42 -32.39 6.66 -3.09
C ASP A 42 -33.89 6.51 -3.40
N TRP A 43 -34.70 6.50 -2.34
CA TRP A 43 -36.16 6.40 -2.42
C TRP A 43 -36.83 7.76 -2.65
N ALA A 44 -36.10 8.86 -2.54
CA ALA A 44 -36.64 10.21 -2.69
C ALA A 44 -36.76 10.61 -4.17
N GLU A 45 -36.00 9.98 -5.06
CA GLU A 45 -35.98 10.31 -6.49
C GLU A 45 -37.17 9.69 -7.25
N PRO A 46 -38.08 10.51 -7.83
CA PRO A 46 -39.21 10.00 -8.60
C PRO A 46 -38.77 9.39 -9.94
N ASN A 47 -37.61 9.78 -10.47
CA ASN A 47 -37.07 9.24 -11.70
C ASN A 47 -36.02 8.15 -11.41
N ARG A 48 -36.36 6.90 -11.73
CA ARG A 48 -35.47 5.74 -11.50
C ARG A 48 -34.12 5.85 -12.21
N ALA A 49 -34.07 6.48 -13.39
CA ALA A 49 -32.80 6.62 -14.11
C ALA A 49 -31.88 7.63 -13.43
N ALA A 50 -32.43 8.76 -12.96
CA ALA A 50 -31.69 9.78 -12.23
C ALA A 50 -31.25 9.27 -10.84
N GLY A 51 -32.16 8.62 -10.10
CA GLY A 51 -31.83 8.02 -8.81
C GLY A 51 -30.71 6.97 -8.92
N ARG A 52 -30.73 6.15 -9.97
CA ARG A 52 -29.65 5.18 -10.21
C ARG A 52 -28.29 5.87 -10.41
N GLN A 53 -28.24 6.93 -11.22
CA GLN A 53 -26.99 7.66 -11.44
C GLN A 53 -26.46 8.27 -10.13
N LEU A 54 -27.33 8.85 -9.30
CA LEU A 54 -26.94 9.41 -8.00
C LEU A 54 -26.39 8.35 -7.04
N VAL A 55 -27.01 7.18 -7.00
CA VAL A 55 -26.54 6.06 -6.15
C VAL A 55 -25.20 5.51 -6.66
N GLU A 56 -25.01 5.42 -7.98
CA GLU A 56 -23.71 5.04 -8.57
C GLU A 56 -22.61 6.05 -8.22
N GLU A 57 -22.87 7.35 -8.37
CA GLU A 57 -21.94 8.43 -8.01
C GLU A 57 -21.60 8.40 -6.50
N ALA A 58 -22.61 8.16 -5.65
CA ALA A 58 -22.41 8.02 -4.22
C ALA A 58 -21.53 6.80 -3.86
N ALA A 59 -21.75 5.65 -4.50
CA ALA A 59 -20.92 4.46 -4.30
C ALA A 59 -19.49 4.69 -4.77
N HIS A 60 -19.32 5.44 -5.87
CA HIS A 60 -18.01 5.86 -6.36
C HIS A 60 -17.27 6.77 -5.38
N HIS A 61 -17.98 7.72 -4.76
CA HIS A 61 -17.44 8.60 -3.74
C HIS A 61 -17.07 7.83 -2.45
N ASP A 62 -17.90 6.87 -2.02
CA ASP A 62 -17.58 5.99 -0.89
C ASP A 62 -16.32 5.15 -1.17
N ALA A 63 -16.19 4.59 -2.38
CA ALA A 63 -14.98 3.88 -2.79
C ALA A 63 -13.73 4.78 -2.72
N GLN A 64 -13.81 6.02 -3.21
CA GLN A 64 -12.70 6.99 -3.12
C GLN A 64 -12.32 7.30 -1.67
N ALA A 65 -13.30 7.55 -0.81
CA ALA A 65 -13.06 7.85 0.60
C ALA A 65 -12.35 6.68 1.31
N ARG A 66 -12.80 5.44 1.05
CA ARG A 66 -12.16 4.22 1.55
C ARG A 66 -10.75 4.04 1.03
N LEU A 67 -10.51 4.35 -0.25
CA LEU A 67 -9.18 4.28 -0.84
C LEU A 67 -8.22 5.26 -0.19
N VAL A 68 -8.65 6.51 0.06
CA VAL A 68 -7.83 7.51 0.78
C VAL A 68 -7.49 7.01 2.19
N ALA A 69 -8.47 6.47 2.91
CA ALA A 69 -8.25 5.91 4.25
C ALA A 69 -7.26 4.73 4.22
N LEU A 70 -7.40 3.83 3.25
CA LEU A 70 -6.55 2.66 3.07
C LEU A 70 -5.11 3.05 2.70
N LEU A 71 -4.94 4.00 1.77
CA LEU A 71 -3.63 4.57 1.43
C LEU A 71 -2.99 5.25 2.64
N GLY A 72 -3.77 5.97 3.45
CA GLY A 72 -3.27 6.60 4.68
C GLY A 72 -2.82 5.60 5.75
N ALA A 73 -3.49 4.45 5.84
CA ALA A 73 -3.13 3.37 6.76
C ALA A 73 -1.94 2.51 6.30
N MET A 74 -1.56 2.61 5.02
CA MET A 74 -0.49 1.80 4.45
C MET A 74 0.85 2.08 5.15
N PRO A 75 1.61 1.03 5.55
CA PRO A 75 2.89 1.19 6.21
C PRO A 75 3.93 1.77 5.26
N LEU A 76 4.46 2.94 5.60
CA LEU A 76 5.61 3.52 4.91
C LEU A 76 6.89 2.88 5.44
N ARG A 77 7.00 2.75 6.77
CA ARG A 77 8.12 2.15 7.53
C ARG A 77 7.55 1.44 8.78
N PRO A 78 8.34 0.64 9.52
CA PRO A 78 7.83 -0.11 10.68
C PRO A 78 7.11 0.75 11.75
N SER A 79 7.50 2.01 11.93
CA SER A 79 6.92 2.94 12.91
C SER A 79 6.06 4.06 12.30
N GLN A 80 5.85 4.09 10.98
CA GLN A 80 5.23 5.22 10.29
C GLN A 80 4.32 4.77 9.14
N THR A 81 3.10 5.31 9.11
CA THR A 81 2.17 5.13 7.97
C THR A 81 2.31 6.27 6.97
N LEU A 82 1.84 6.05 5.74
CA LEU A 82 1.84 7.08 4.70
C LEU A 82 1.01 8.30 5.11
N GLY A 83 -0.13 8.09 5.78
CA GLY A 83 -0.96 9.18 6.29
C GLY A 83 -0.26 10.03 7.35
N ALA A 84 0.49 9.40 8.27
CA ALA A 84 1.30 10.11 9.26
C ALA A 84 2.47 10.87 8.62
N ALA A 85 3.04 10.35 7.53
CA ALA A 85 4.11 11.01 6.78
C ALA A 85 3.62 12.19 5.93
N LEU A 86 2.31 12.27 5.66
CA LEU A 86 1.66 13.29 4.82
C LEU A 86 0.72 14.20 5.62
N VAL A 87 0.96 14.38 6.92
CA VAL A 87 0.21 15.37 7.71
C VAL A 87 0.35 16.75 7.07
N GLY A 88 -0.78 17.42 6.81
CA GLY A 88 -0.83 18.70 6.08
C GLY A 88 -0.84 18.59 4.54
N HIS A 89 -0.70 17.38 3.98
CA HIS A 89 -0.70 17.10 2.54
C HIS A 89 -1.66 15.95 2.16
N GLN A 90 -2.80 15.88 2.85
CA GLN A 90 -3.83 14.85 2.64
C GLN A 90 -4.50 14.95 1.27
N ASP A 91 -4.50 16.16 0.68
CA ASP A 91 -4.93 16.45 -0.68
C ASP A 91 -4.16 15.60 -1.72
N ARG A 92 -2.91 15.23 -1.46
CA ARG A 92 -2.12 14.36 -2.35
C ARG A 92 -2.64 12.92 -2.37
N LEU A 93 -3.08 12.41 -1.23
CA LEU A 93 -3.72 11.09 -1.15
C LEU A 93 -5.06 11.09 -1.88
N ALA A 94 -5.86 12.14 -1.68
CA ALA A 94 -7.10 12.34 -2.41
C ALA A 94 -6.86 12.47 -3.92
N ALA A 95 -5.80 13.18 -4.34
CA ALA A 95 -5.43 13.31 -5.74
C ALA A 95 -5.10 11.96 -6.37
N LEU A 96 -4.34 11.11 -5.68
CA LEU A 96 -4.01 9.77 -6.16
C LEU A 96 -5.26 8.86 -6.22
N ALA A 97 -6.15 8.97 -5.24
CA ALA A 97 -7.39 8.19 -5.22
C ALA A 97 -8.34 8.53 -6.39
N ARG A 98 -8.18 9.68 -7.05
CA ARG A 98 -8.95 10.02 -8.26
C ARG A 98 -8.57 9.16 -9.47
N ASP A 99 -7.37 8.60 -9.50
CA ASP A 99 -6.89 7.73 -10.59
C ASP A 99 -7.32 6.26 -10.39
N MET A 100 -8.20 6.01 -9.42
CA MET A 100 -8.86 4.74 -9.18
C MET A 100 -9.59 4.21 -10.43
N ARG A 101 -9.43 2.92 -10.70
CA ARG A 101 -10.15 2.21 -11.78
C ARG A 101 -11.23 1.33 -11.19
N VAL A 102 -12.42 1.37 -11.78
CA VAL A 102 -13.53 0.48 -11.41
C VAL A 102 -13.39 -0.84 -12.13
N ASP A 103 -13.43 -1.92 -11.38
CA ASP A 103 -13.41 -3.30 -11.88
C ASP A 103 -14.82 -3.83 -12.15
N GLU A 104 -15.72 -3.60 -11.18
CA GLU A 104 -17.05 -4.18 -11.17
C GLU A 104 -18.02 -3.21 -10.51
N THR A 105 -19.17 -2.99 -11.16
CA THR A 105 -20.33 -2.33 -10.55
C THR A 105 -21.45 -3.34 -10.44
N ARG A 106 -21.94 -3.57 -9.22
CA ARG A 106 -23.04 -4.49 -8.93
C ARG A 106 -24.26 -3.71 -8.46
N TYR A 107 -25.40 -4.03 -9.06
CA TYR A 107 -26.70 -3.50 -8.69
C TYR A 107 -27.44 -4.54 -7.87
N PHE A 108 -28.00 -4.10 -6.74
CA PHE A 108 -28.82 -4.94 -5.89
C PHE A 108 -30.31 -4.74 -6.21
N SER A 109 -31.13 -5.73 -5.86
CA SER A 109 -32.57 -5.71 -6.14
C SER A 109 -33.34 -4.66 -5.33
N ASP A 110 -32.77 -4.22 -4.22
CA ASP A 110 -33.28 -3.12 -3.40
C ASP A 110 -32.96 -1.73 -4.01
N GLY A 111 -32.17 -1.67 -5.09
CA GLY A 111 -31.73 -0.44 -5.74
C GLY A 111 -30.39 0.09 -5.22
N GLY A 112 -29.74 -0.60 -4.28
CA GLY A 112 -28.38 -0.27 -3.85
C GLY A 112 -27.35 -0.56 -4.94
N VAL A 113 -26.19 0.11 -4.84
CA VAL A 113 -25.06 -0.09 -5.74
C VAL A 113 -23.80 -0.36 -4.95
N MET A 114 -23.01 -1.30 -5.44
CA MET A 114 -21.66 -1.57 -4.98
C MET A 114 -20.68 -1.40 -6.13
N VAL A 115 -19.60 -0.66 -5.87
CA VAL A 115 -18.48 -0.47 -6.79
C VAL A 115 -17.26 -1.14 -6.19
N ARG A 116 -16.64 -2.05 -6.93
CA ARG A 116 -15.30 -2.57 -6.63
C ARG A 116 -14.31 -1.84 -7.50
N ALA A 117 -13.27 -1.32 -6.88
CA ALA A 117 -12.27 -0.52 -7.57
C ALA A 117 -10.86 -0.83 -7.07
N HIS A 118 -9.87 -0.57 -7.92
CA HIS A 118 -8.47 -0.71 -7.58
C HIS A 118 -7.65 0.51 -7.98
N LEU A 119 -6.48 0.61 -7.36
CA LEU A 119 -5.46 1.59 -7.67
C LEU A 119 -4.08 0.92 -7.68
N ASP A 120 -3.29 1.20 -8.71
CA ASP A 120 -1.85 0.90 -8.69
C ASP A 120 -1.13 1.93 -7.83
N PHE A 121 -0.55 1.48 -6.71
CA PHE A 121 0.08 2.36 -5.74
C PHE A 121 1.57 2.61 -6.01
N ALA A 122 2.10 2.28 -7.18
CA ALA A 122 3.47 2.61 -7.56
C ALA A 122 3.77 4.12 -7.38
N ALA A 123 2.83 4.99 -7.75
CA ALA A 123 2.96 6.43 -7.58
C ALA A 123 2.92 6.89 -6.11
N ALA A 124 2.31 6.13 -5.20
CA ALA A 124 2.26 6.47 -3.77
C ALA A 124 3.67 6.48 -3.14
N SER A 125 4.57 5.62 -3.62
CA SER A 125 5.96 5.58 -3.16
C SER A 125 6.74 6.87 -3.46
N LEU A 126 6.33 7.60 -4.51
CA LEU A 126 6.96 8.85 -4.94
C LEU A 126 6.53 10.04 -4.08
N LEU A 127 5.37 9.97 -3.42
CA LEU A 127 4.81 11.08 -2.63
C LEU A 127 5.68 11.47 -1.43
N HIS A 128 6.55 10.57 -0.97
CA HIS A 128 7.44 10.77 0.16
C HIS A 128 8.90 10.41 -0.17
N SER A 129 9.32 10.65 -1.42
CA SER A 129 10.71 10.41 -1.83
C SER A 129 11.66 11.39 -1.11
N THR A 130 12.21 10.96 0.03
CA THR A 130 13.33 11.66 0.67
C THR A 130 14.58 11.42 -0.18
N ALA A 131 15.27 12.50 -0.58
CA ALA A 131 16.51 12.41 -1.34
C ALA A 131 17.46 11.38 -0.73
N ALA A 132 18.05 10.53 -1.57
CA ALA A 132 19.01 9.52 -1.13
C ALA A 132 20.15 10.21 -0.37
N VAL A 133 20.25 9.97 0.94
CA VAL A 133 21.39 10.41 1.74
C VAL A 133 22.60 9.63 1.20
N PRO A 134 23.68 10.29 0.75
CA PRO A 134 24.87 9.59 0.31
C PRO A 134 25.42 8.77 1.47
N GLY A 135 25.33 7.44 1.36
CA GLY A 135 26.02 6.55 2.28
C GLY A 135 27.53 6.67 2.08
N PRO A 136 28.34 6.35 3.12
CA PRO A 136 29.79 6.30 2.97
C PRO A 136 30.16 5.39 1.79
N GLN A 137 30.94 5.92 0.85
CA GLN A 137 31.35 5.19 -0.34
C GLN A 137 32.09 3.90 0.07
N PRO A 138 31.66 2.73 -0.43
CA PRO A 138 32.38 1.49 -0.16
C PRO A 138 33.77 1.58 -0.79
N GLN A 139 34.81 1.54 0.04
CA GLN A 139 36.18 1.35 -0.43
C GLN A 139 36.28 -0.04 -1.06
N SER A 140 36.33 -0.06 -2.40
CA SER A 140 36.91 -1.11 -3.25
C SER A 140 36.60 -2.56 -2.83
N LYS A 141 35.61 -3.17 -3.49
CA LYS A 141 35.65 -4.53 -4.06
C LYS A 141 34.38 -4.74 -4.90
N GLN A 142 34.58 -4.98 -6.19
CA GLN A 142 33.57 -5.35 -7.21
C GLN A 142 32.13 -5.00 -6.85
N THR A 143 31.70 -3.79 -7.18
CA THR A 143 30.29 -3.39 -7.13
C THR A 143 29.52 -4.29 -8.11
N PRO A 144 28.63 -5.20 -7.66
CA PRO A 144 27.68 -5.78 -8.61
C PRO A 144 26.84 -4.62 -9.14
N ALA A 145 26.95 -4.34 -10.43
CA ALA A 145 26.04 -3.46 -11.14
C ALA A 145 24.70 -4.20 -11.27
N GLY A 146 23.91 -4.27 -10.19
CA GLY A 146 22.74 -5.14 -10.23
C GLY A 146 21.84 -5.13 -9.01
N LEU A 147 20.59 -5.46 -9.30
CA LEU A 147 19.50 -5.81 -8.40
C LEU A 147 19.98 -6.67 -7.22
N VAL A 148 19.74 -6.21 -5.99
CA VAL A 148 19.96 -7.00 -4.78
C VAL A 148 18.69 -7.78 -4.47
N ILE A 149 18.76 -9.11 -4.55
CA ILE A 149 17.66 -10.01 -4.17
C ILE A 149 17.88 -10.46 -2.74
N ILE A 150 16.93 -10.17 -1.85
CA ILE A 150 16.97 -10.56 -0.44
C ILE A 150 15.94 -11.66 -0.21
N SER A 151 16.40 -12.87 0.12
CA SER A 151 15.51 -13.97 0.50
C SER A 151 15.07 -13.81 1.96
N ALA A 152 13.86 -13.27 2.16
CA ALA A 152 13.27 -13.10 3.49
C ALA A 152 12.05 -14.01 3.74
N ALA A 153 11.82 -15.03 2.92
CA ALA A 153 10.61 -15.87 2.98
C ALA A 153 10.38 -16.61 4.32
N LYS A 154 11.44 -16.79 5.12
CA LYS A 154 11.37 -17.43 6.45
C LYS A 154 11.38 -16.43 7.61
N LEU A 155 11.41 -15.13 7.30
CA LEU A 155 11.34 -14.04 8.26
C LEU A 155 9.91 -13.50 8.23
N ALA A 156 9.29 -13.31 9.39
CA ALA A 156 7.97 -12.70 9.51
C ALA A 156 8.08 -11.18 9.27
N LEU A 157 8.41 -10.78 8.04
CA LEU A 157 8.50 -9.38 7.65
C LEU A 157 7.14 -8.85 7.22
N THR A 158 6.79 -7.67 7.72
CA THR A 158 5.65 -6.91 7.22
C THR A 158 6.10 -6.08 6.02
N PRO A 159 5.42 -6.17 4.86
CA PRO A 159 5.73 -5.33 3.71
C PRO A 159 5.47 -3.85 4.03
N CYS A 160 6.28 -2.97 3.45
CA CYS A 160 6.11 -1.52 3.56
C CYS A 160 6.67 -0.83 2.30
N LEU A 161 6.27 0.42 2.08
CA LEU A 161 6.66 1.16 0.88
C LEU A 161 8.15 1.54 0.85
N GLN A 162 8.79 1.75 2.00
CA GLN A 162 10.19 2.15 2.12
C GLN A 162 10.95 1.19 3.06
N PRO A 163 11.23 -0.05 2.63
CA PRO A 163 12.00 -0.99 3.43
C PRO A 163 13.45 -0.50 3.58
N ARG A 164 14.04 -0.71 4.74
CA ARG A 164 15.47 -0.43 5.01
C ARG A 164 16.21 -1.74 5.22
N VAL A 165 17.41 -1.81 4.63
CA VAL A 165 18.31 -2.95 4.79
C VAL A 165 19.49 -2.49 5.62
N PHE A 166 19.76 -3.22 6.70
CA PHE A 166 20.90 -2.95 7.58
C PHE A 166 21.96 -4.05 7.39
N ALA A 167 23.23 -3.65 7.44
CA ALA A 167 24.32 -4.61 7.48
C ALA A 167 24.37 -5.30 8.86
N ALA A 168 24.75 -6.58 8.88
CA ALA A 168 24.88 -7.32 10.13
C ALA A 168 25.93 -6.67 11.04
N GLY A 169 25.54 -6.29 12.26
CA GLY A 169 26.44 -5.72 13.29
C GLY A 169 26.26 -4.23 13.59
N THR A 170 25.45 -3.49 12.83
CA THR A 170 25.07 -2.11 13.18
C THR A 170 23.63 -2.08 13.67
N ALA A 171 23.43 -2.50 14.93
CA ALA A 171 22.18 -2.23 15.62
C ALA A 171 22.22 -0.77 16.12
N GLU A 172 21.23 0.01 15.66
CA GLU A 172 20.58 1.09 16.42
C GLU A 172 21.43 2.30 16.88
N THR A 173 21.30 3.44 16.18
CA THR A 173 21.10 4.78 16.76
C THR A 173 20.98 5.82 15.63
N ALA A 174 19.77 6.04 15.13
CA ALA A 174 19.43 7.27 14.40
C ALA A 174 17.92 7.53 14.45
N GLU A 175 17.34 7.40 15.64
CA GLU A 175 16.07 8.03 16.00
C GLU A 175 16.23 8.66 17.39
N ALA A 176 17.21 9.56 17.52
CA ALA A 176 17.32 10.60 18.55
C ALA A 176 18.51 11.51 18.17
N ALA A 177 18.32 12.83 18.30
CA ALA A 177 19.27 13.91 18.02
C ALA A 177 19.37 14.32 16.52
N SER A 178 18.96 15.52 16.09
CA SER A 178 19.03 16.80 16.80
C SER A 178 20.33 16.90 17.63
N LEU A 179 21.46 16.56 17.02
CA LEU A 179 22.78 16.99 17.47
C LEU A 179 23.32 17.87 16.36
N ILE A 180 22.93 19.14 16.42
CA ILE A 180 23.68 20.23 15.83
C ILE A 180 25.07 20.18 16.49
N PRO A 181 26.16 19.94 15.74
CA PRO A 181 27.48 20.09 16.31
C PRO A 181 27.82 21.59 16.31
N GLY A 182 27.96 22.16 17.50
CA GLY A 182 28.69 23.41 17.68
C GLY A 182 27.89 24.58 18.26
N VAL A 183 27.66 24.58 19.57
CA VAL A 183 27.73 25.80 20.39
C VAL A 183 28.36 25.40 21.72
N THR A 184 29.67 25.62 21.85
CA THR A 184 30.38 25.64 23.14
C THR A 184 30.29 27.02 23.75
N ALA A 185 30.03 27.06 25.05
CA ALA A 185 30.06 28.25 25.87
C ALA A 185 31.44 28.96 25.87
N SER A 186 31.40 30.29 25.86
CA SER A 186 32.38 31.18 26.50
C SER A 186 31.59 32.23 27.27
#